data_AF-A0A4U3MI41-F1
#
_entry.id   AF-A0A4U3MI41-F1
#
_cell.length_a   1.000
_cell.length_b   1.000
_cell.length_c   1.000
_cell.angle_alpha   90.00
_cell.angle_beta   90.00
_cell.angle_gamma   90.00
#
_symmetry.space_group_name_H-M   'P 1'
#
loop_
_entity.id
_entity.type
_entity.pdbx_description
1 polymer ?
#
loop_
_entity_poly.entity_id
_entity_poly.type
_entity_poly.pdbx_seq_one_letter_code
_entity_poly.pdbx_strand_id
1 'polypeptide(L)'
;MARFAWAEARACGFAVGLFAGLALSSVVPLPVPRYDALLLYAVALTVLFRVMRWETTEEVAVIACFHVVGLAFELVKVRLGSWSYPEDAYTKFFGVPLYSGFLYAAVGSYVCAAWRILSLSLVAYRAVPVTLLAVAIYVNFVSHHWWVDLRVPLAVLLVVVTWGTSVLFTVGGHRHRLPLAPALLLTGFFLWVAENVATYLGAWEYPHQRDGWRLVHTGKIGAWALLVTVSFVIVASWRAARERRVTGG
;
A
#
# COMPACT_ATOMS: atom_id res chain seq x y z
N MET A 1 -0.55 -3.23 -24.33
CA MET A 1 -0.14 -4.03 -23.15
C MET A 1 1.24 -3.66 -22.63
N ALA A 2 2.34 -3.80 -23.39
CA ALA A 2 3.69 -3.47 -22.90
C ALA A 2 3.84 -2.05 -22.31
N ARG A 3 3.27 -1.03 -22.97
CA ARG A 3 3.28 0.36 -22.46
C ARG A 3 2.56 0.54 -21.12
N PHE A 4 1.48 -0.21 -20.90
CA PHE A 4 0.73 -0.19 -19.63
C PHE A 4 1.55 -0.85 -18.53
N ALA A 5 2.08 -2.05 -18.79
CA ALA A 5 2.94 -2.75 -17.83
C ALA A 5 4.17 -1.93 -17.45
N TRP A 6 4.79 -1.22 -18.40
CA TRP A 6 5.89 -0.31 -18.13
C TRP A 6 5.48 0.88 -17.25
N ALA A 7 4.30 1.46 -17.49
CA ALA A 7 3.79 2.56 -16.67
C ALA A 7 3.50 2.11 -15.23
N GLU A 8 2.90 0.92 -15.05
CA GLU A 8 2.69 0.30 -13.74
C GLU A 8 4.03 0.00 -13.04
N ALA A 9 5.00 -0.59 -13.74
CA ALA A 9 6.33 -0.86 -13.20
C ALA A 9 7.03 0.43 -12.72
N ARG A 10 6.89 1.53 -13.48
CA ARG A 10 7.40 2.85 -13.08
C ARG A 10 6.66 3.40 -11.85
N ALA A 11 5.35 3.21 -11.76
CA ALA A 11 4.57 3.60 -10.58
C ALA A 11 5.01 2.81 -9.34
N CYS A 12 5.43 1.55 -9.51
CA CYS A 12 6.01 0.72 -8.46
C CYS A 12 7.46 1.07 -8.11
N GLY A 13 8.07 2.11 -8.68
CA GLY A 13 9.51 2.39 -8.54
C GLY A 13 9.99 2.44 -7.08
N PHE A 14 9.24 3.07 -6.18
CA PHE A 14 9.60 3.11 -4.75
C PHE A 14 9.52 1.72 -4.11
N ALA A 15 8.44 0.98 -4.38
CA ALA A 15 8.28 -0.38 -3.89
C ALA A 15 9.41 -1.28 -4.39
N VAL A 16 9.72 -1.26 -5.69
CA VAL A 16 10.83 -2.01 -6.28
C VAL A 16 12.16 -1.66 -5.61
N GLY A 17 12.41 -0.37 -5.36
CA GLY A 17 13.58 0.08 -4.60
C GLY A 17 13.62 -0.49 -3.18
N LEU A 18 12.48 -0.51 -2.48
CA LEU A 18 12.36 -1.08 -1.14
C LEU A 18 12.64 -2.59 -1.14
N PHE A 19 12.06 -3.33 -2.09
CA PHE A 19 12.31 -4.76 -2.29
C PHE A 19 13.78 -5.06 -2.64
N ALA A 20 14.42 -4.20 -3.44
CA ALA A 20 15.85 -4.32 -3.73
C ALA A 20 16.70 -4.15 -2.45
N GLY A 21 16.37 -3.19 -1.59
CA GLY A 21 17.02 -3.03 -0.28
C GLY A 21 16.81 -4.25 0.60
N LEU A 22 15.59 -4.79 0.63
CA LEU A 22 15.28 -6.01 1.38
C LEU A 22 16.08 -7.22 0.89
N ALA A 23 16.18 -7.44 -0.41
CA ALA A 23 16.98 -8.52 -1.00
C ALA A 23 18.49 -8.31 -0.80
N LEU A 24 18.99 -7.08 -0.90
CA LEU A 24 20.40 -6.78 -0.66
C LEU A 24 20.76 -7.03 0.81
N SER A 25 19.90 -6.62 1.73
CA SER A 25 20.10 -6.81 3.16
C SER A 25 20.10 -8.27 3.62
N SER A 26 19.60 -9.21 2.80
CA SER A 26 19.66 -10.65 3.13
C SER A 26 20.96 -11.33 2.72
N VAL A 27 21.79 -10.67 1.91
CA VAL A 27 23.05 -11.24 1.39
C VAL A 27 24.29 -10.45 1.76
N VAL A 28 24.13 -9.17 2.09
CA VAL A 28 25.24 -8.30 2.50
C VAL A 28 25.34 -8.27 4.03
N PRO A 29 26.52 -8.52 4.62
CA PRO A 29 26.74 -8.29 6.04
C PRO A 29 26.53 -6.82 6.41
N LEU A 30 25.79 -6.55 7.48
CA LEU A 30 25.42 -5.20 7.89
C LEU A 30 26.09 -4.85 9.23
N PRO A 31 26.57 -3.60 9.40
CA PRO A 31 27.20 -3.14 10.64
C PRO A 31 26.19 -2.82 11.75
N VAL A 32 24.89 -2.85 11.45
CA VAL A 32 23.76 -2.57 12.35
C VAL A 32 22.67 -3.62 12.12
N PRO A 33 21.72 -3.80 13.04
CA PRO A 33 20.61 -4.73 12.83
C PRO A 33 19.87 -4.44 11.52
N ARG A 34 19.42 -5.51 10.86
CA ARG A 34 18.91 -5.45 9.49
C ARG A 34 17.75 -4.48 9.31
N TYR A 35 16.81 -4.47 10.26
CA TYR A 35 15.66 -3.55 10.21
C TYR A 35 16.07 -2.07 10.37
N ASP A 36 17.11 -1.77 11.14
CA ASP A 36 17.63 -0.39 11.25
C ASP A 36 18.36 0.03 9.96
N ALA A 37 19.12 -0.88 9.34
CA ALA A 37 19.73 -0.63 8.04
C ALA A 37 18.66 -0.37 6.95
N LEU A 38 17.58 -1.15 6.95
CA LEU A 38 16.45 -0.97 6.05
C LEU A 38 15.69 0.34 6.30
N LEU A 39 15.58 0.77 7.56
CA LEU A 39 15.02 2.08 7.89
C LEU A 39 15.86 3.20 7.27
N LEU A 40 17.18 3.18 7.48
CA LEU A 40 18.11 4.17 6.91
C LEU A 40 18.04 4.16 5.38
N TYR A 41 18.03 2.97 4.79
CA TYR A 41 17.88 2.80 3.34
C TYR A 41 16.57 3.38 2.82
N ALA A 42 15.44 3.11 3.50
CA ALA A 42 14.13 3.60 3.08
C ALA A 42 14.02 5.13 3.18
N VAL A 43 14.60 5.73 4.23
CA VAL A 43 14.71 7.19 4.35
C VAL A 43 15.57 7.77 3.22
N ALA A 44 16.72 7.16 2.94
CA ALA A 44 17.59 7.57 1.83
C ALA A 44 16.86 7.45 0.47
N LEU A 45 16.06 6.39 0.28
CA LEU A 45 15.26 6.19 -0.91
C LEU A 45 14.18 7.29 -1.06
N THR A 46 13.49 7.66 0.03
CA THR A 46 12.53 8.78 0.02
C THR A 46 13.22 10.10 -0.33
N VAL A 47 14.40 10.38 0.24
CA VAL A 47 15.18 11.57 -0.09
C VAL A 47 15.58 11.56 -1.57
N LEU A 48 16.05 10.42 -2.08
CA LEU A 48 16.43 10.27 -3.48
C LEU A 48 15.25 10.54 -4.42
N PHE A 49 14.08 9.95 -4.15
CA PHE A 49 12.87 10.17 -4.96
C PHE A 49 12.46 11.65 -4.97
N ARG A 50 12.61 12.33 -3.83
CA ARG A 50 12.32 13.76 -3.70
C ARG A 50 13.33 14.64 -4.44
N VAL A 51 14.62 14.33 -4.38
CA VAL A 51 15.70 15.08 -5.05
C VAL A 51 15.64 14.88 -6.57
N MET A 52 15.38 13.66 -7.02
CA MET A 52 15.18 13.32 -8.43
C MET A 52 13.86 13.85 -9.02
N ARG A 53 13.04 14.52 -8.19
CA ARG A 53 11.72 15.06 -8.54
C ARG A 53 10.77 13.98 -9.09
N TRP A 54 10.97 12.74 -8.66
CA TRP A 54 10.03 11.65 -8.96
C TRP A 54 8.78 11.74 -8.09
N GLU A 55 8.88 12.40 -6.93
CA GLU A 55 7.78 12.72 -6.04
C GLU A 55 7.76 14.21 -5.69
N THR A 56 6.57 14.78 -5.64
CA THR A 56 6.35 16.18 -5.20
C THR A 56 6.35 16.30 -3.68
N THR A 57 6.56 17.51 -3.13
CA THR A 57 6.53 17.73 -1.67
C THR A 57 5.20 17.28 -1.05
N GLU A 58 4.08 17.52 -1.73
CA GLU A 58 2.77 17.12 -1.22
C GLU A 58 2.58 15.60 -1.30
N GLU A 59 3.10 14.93 -2.34
CA GLU A 59 3.09 13.46 -2.42
C GLU A 59 3.93 12.86 -1.29
N VAL A 60 5.10 13.43 -0.99
CA VAL A 60 5.93 13.00 0.16
C VAL A 60 5.17 13.15 1.49
N ALA A 61 4.38 14.22 1.67
CA ALA A 61 3.55 14.38 2.87
C ALA A 61 2.44 13.30 2.96
N VAL A 62 1.82 12.94 1.84
CA VAL A 62 0.86 11.83 1.79
C VAL A 62 1.56 10.51 2.11
N ILE A 63 2.73 10.25 1.54
CA ILE A 63 3.53 9.04 1.79
C ILE A 63 3.95 8.95 3.26
N ALA A 64 4.32 10.07 3.89
CA ALA A 64 4.60 10.12 5.32
C ALA A 64 3.37 9.80 6.17
N CYS A 65 2.17 10.24 5.76
CA CYS A 65 0.92 9.85 6.40
C CYS A 65 0.69 8.33 6.31
N PHE A 66 0.93 7.73 5.14
CA PHE A 66 0.87 6.27 4.97
C PHE A 66 1.87 5.54 5.87
N HIS A 67 3.07 6.08 6.05
CA HIS A 67 4.06 5.51 6.98
C HIS A 67 3.51 5.48 8.42
N VAL A 68 2.96 6.59 8.91
CA VAL A 68 2.42 6.69 10.27
C VAL A 68 1.19 5.78 10.46
N VAL A 69 0.24 5.81 9.53
CA VAL A 69 -0.96 4.96 9.59
C VAL A 69 -0.58 3.49 9.50
N GLY A 70 0.40 3.14 8.66
CA GLY A 70 0.96 1.81 8.54
C GLY A 70 1.57 1.32 9.85
N LEU A 71 2.43 2.12 10.49
CA LEU A 71 3.01 1.78 11.79
C LEU A 71 1.94 1.57 12.87
N ALA A 72 0.92 2.43 12.92
CA ALA A 72 -0.18 2.26 13.86
C ALA A 72 -0.92 0.93 13.63
N PHE A 73 -1.15 0.56 12.38
CA PHE A 73 -1.76 -0.72 12.02
C PHE A 73 -0.86 -1.92 12.40
N GLU A 74 0.44 -1.84 12.13
CA GLU A 74 1.43 -2.85 12.52
C GLU A 74 1.47 -3.06 14.04
N LEU A 75 1.45 -1.99 14.84
CA LEU A 75 1.45 -2.08 16.32
C LEU A 75 0.25 -2.87 16.83
N VAL A 76 -0.91 -2.71 16.20
CA VAL A 76 -2.10 -3.50 16.54
C VAL A 76 -1.92 -4.95 16.10
N LYS A 77 -1.52 -5.18 14.85
CA LYS A 77 -1.53 -6.52 14.25
C LYS A 77 -0.42 -7.43 14.80
N VAL A 78 0.74 -6.89 15.12
CA VAL A 78 1.82 -7.61 15.80
C VAL A 78 1.41 -8.00 17.21
N ARG A 79 0.77 -7.09 17.96
CA ARG A 79 0.23 -7.40 19.30
C ARG A 79 -0.82 -8.51 19.27
N LEU A 80 -1.61 -8.56 18.22
CA LEU A 80 -2.60 -9.62 17.98
C LEU A 80 -2.00 -10.94 17.46
N GLY A 81 -0.68 -11.04 17.32
CA GLY A 81 0.00 -12.22 16.81
C GLY A 81 -0.33 -12.55 15.35
N SER A 82 -0.80 -11.56 14.57
CA SER A 82 -1.16 -11.77 13.16
C SER A 82 0.08 -12.08 12.31
N TRP A 83 1.22 -11.49 12.67
CA TRP A 83 2.56 -11.75 12.18
C TRP A 83 3.57 -11.17 13.17
N SER A 84 4.86 -11.41 12.95
CA SER A 84 5.97 -10.91 13.76
C SER A 84 7.11 -10.39 12.90
N TYR A 85 7.90 -9.49 13.47
CA TYR A 85 9.22 -9.12 12.96
C TYR A 85 10.26 -9.83 13.82
N PRO A 86 10.83 -10.98 13.39
CA PRO A 86 11.67 -11.80 14.25
C PRO A 86 13.06 -11.19 14.50
N GLU A 87 13.60 -10.43 13.55
CA GLU A 87 14.96 -9.89 13.66
C GLU A 87 15.05 -8.72 14.66
N ASP A 88 16.26 -8.49 15.17
CA ASP A 88 16.54 -7.41 16.10
C ASP A 88 16.52 -6.05 15.41
N ALA A 89 16.16 -5.01 16.17
CA ALA A 89 16.34 -3.61 15.78
C ALA A 89 16.37 -2.71 17.03
N TYR A 90 17.18 -1.66 16.98
CA TYR A 90 17.17 -0.59 17.99
C TYR A 90 15.90 0.27 17.86
N THR A 91 15.42 0.48 16.64
CA THR A 91 14.20 1.26 16.34
C THR A 91 12.94 0.41 16.33
N LYS A 92 12.87 -0.61 17.19
CA LYS A 92 11.72 -1.52 17.33
C LYS A 92 10.88 -1.13 18.54
N PHE A 93 9.62 -0.78 18.31
CA PHE A 93 8.66 -0.40 19.35
C PHE A 93 7.59 -1.47 19.47
N PHE A 94 7.44 -2.07 20.66
CA PHE A 94 6.44 -3.11 20.91
C PHE A 94 6.45 -4.25 19.86
N GLY A 95 7.64 -4.63 19.39
CA GLY A 95 7.80 -5.67 18.37
C GLY A 95 7.74 -5.18 16.91
N VAL A 96 7.50 -3.90 16.67
CA VAL A 96 7.37 -3.30 15.33
C VAL A 96 8.57 -2.41 15.01
N PRO A 97 9.39 -2.73 13.99
CA PRO A 97 10.47 -1.86 13.55
C PRO A 97 9.91 -0.65 12.79
N LEU A 98 10.51 0.53 12.95
CA LEU A 98 10.07 1.73 12.21
C LEU A 98 10.12 1.55 10.69
N TYR A 99 11.02 0.70 10.18
CA TYR A 99 11.07 0.33 8.76
C TYR A 99 9.72 -0.18 8.23
N SER A 100 8.94 -0.91 9.02
CA SER A 100 7.67 -1.50 8.57
C SER A 100 6.67 -0.48 8.03
N GLY A 101 6.69 0.76 8.54
CA GLY A 101 5.88 1.85 8.01
C GLY A 101 6.16 2.15 6.53
N PHE A 102 7.41 1.95 6.07
CA PHE A 102 7.76 2.15 4.66
C PHE A 102 7.14 1.12 3.71
N LEU A 103 6.73 -0.05 4.20
CA LEU A 103 5.95 -1.01 3.42
C LEU A 103 4.60 -0.40 3.00
N TYR A 104 3.96 0.37 3.90
CA TYR A 104 2.72 1.10 3.62
C TYR A 104 2.99 2.37 2.82
N ALA A 105 4.08 3.08 3.13
CA ALA A 105 4.53 4.24 2.37
C ALA A 105 4.74 3.88 0.88
N ALA A 106 5.24 2.69 0.58
CA ALA A 106 5.38 2.19 -0.78
C ALA A 106 4.04 2.05 -1.52
N VAL A 107 2.97 1.64 -0.83
CA VAL A 107 1.61 1.62 -1.40
C VAL A 107 1.12 3.06 -1.67
N GLY A 108 1.34 3.98 -0.73
CA GLY A 108 1.01 5.39 -0.92
C GLY A 108 1.73 6.02 -2.12
N SER A 109 3.03 5.77 -2.23
CA SER A 109 3.87 6.18 -3.35
C SER A 109 3.34 5.63 -4.67
N TYR A 110 3.02 4.33 -4.73
CA TYR A 110 2.42 3.71 -5.91
C TYR A 110 1.10 4.39 -6.32
N VAL A 111 0.16 4.59 -5.39
CA VAL A 111 -1.14 5.19 -5.73
C VAL A 111 -0.96 6.64 -6.24
N CYS A 112 -0.09 7.42 -5.60
CA CYS A 112 0.24 8.78 -6.04
C CYS A 112 0.88 8.79 -7.44
N ALA A 113 1.88 7.92 -7.66
CA ALA A 113 2.61 7.80 -8.91
C ALA A 113 1.72 7.28 -10.04
N ALA A 114 0.90 6.25 -9.80
CA ALA A 114 -0.07 5.71 -10.75
C ALA A 114 -1.03 6.82 -11.20
N TRP A 115 -1.56 7.61 -10.27
CA TRP A 115 -2.44 8.75 -10.57
C TRP A 115 -1.83 9.73 -11.58
N ARG A 116 -0.54 10.04 -11.39
CA ARG A 116 0.19 11.00 -12.21
C ARG A 116 0.67 10.41 -13.53
N ILE A 117 1.31 9.25 -13.50
CA ILE A 117 1.91 8.59 -14.67
C ILE A 117 0.82 8.17 -15.66
N LEU A 118 -0.28 7.60 -15.16
CA LEU A 118 -1.39 7.13 -15.99
C LEU A 118 -2.48 8.18 -16.19
N SER A 119 -2.32 9.39 -15.63
CA SER A 119 -3.31 10.48 -15.72
C SER A 119 -4.71 9.98 -15.32
N LEU A 120 -4.80 9.38 -14.13
CA LEU A 120 -6.02 8.77 -13.65
C LEU A 120 -7.11 9.83 -13.43
N SER A 121 -8.34 9.48 -13.79
CA SER A 121 -9.53 10.28 -13.51
C SER A 121 -10.70 9.36 -13.22
N LEU A 122 -11.64 9.83 -12.41
CA LEU A 122 -12.76 9.01 -11.96
C LEU A 122 -14.06 9.46 -12.62
N VAL A 123 -14.86 8.49 -13.06
CA VAL A 123 -16.19 8.72 -13.63
C VAL A 123 -17.23 8.20 -12.65
N ALA A 124 -18.27 9.00 -12.40
CA ALA A 124 -19.37 8.67 -11.50
C ALA A 124 -18.93 8.25 -10.08
N TYR A 125 -17.81 8.83 -9.58
CA TYR A 125 -17.27 8.49 -8.27
C TYR A 125 -18.11 9.06 -7.14
N ARG A 126 -18.63 8.17 -6.29
CA ARG A 126 -19.47 8.50 -5.14
C ARG A 126 -18.59 8.67 -3.89
N ALA A 127 -17.96 9.83 -3.76
CA ALA A 127 -16.94 10.08 -2.73
C ALA A 127 -17.40 9.74 -1.31
N VAL A 128 -18.59 10.20 -0.89
CA VAL A 128 -19.08 10.00 0.47
C VAL A 128 -19.34 8.51 0.78
N PRO A 129 -20.14 7.75 0.01
CA PRO A 129 -20.33 6.32 0.24
C PRO A 129 -19.03 5.50 0.25
N VAL A 130 -18.12 5.77 -0.69
CA VAL A 130 -16.85 5.02 -0.78
C VAL A 130 -15.96 5.35 0.43
N THR A 131 -15.96 6.59 0.89
CA THR A 131 -15.20 7.00 2.09
C THR A 131 -15.73 6.34 3.36
N LEU A 132 -17.06 6.35 3.56
CA LEU A 132 -17.69 5.68 4.70
C LEU A 132 -17.37 4.17 4.69
N LEU A 133 -17.42 3.55 3.52
CA LEU A 133 -17.05 2.15 3.35
C LEU A 133 -15.57 1.89 3.67
N ALA A 134 -14.66 2.74 3.20
CA ALA A 134 -13.23 2.62 3.50
C ALA A 134 -12.96 2.73 5.01
N VAL A 135 -13.63 3.65 5.70
CA VAL A 135 -13.55 3.75 7.17
C VAL A 135 -14.07 2.47 7.83
N ALA A 136 -15.23 1.95 7.40
CA ALA A 136 -15.79 0.70 7.93
C ALA A 136 -14.85 -0.50 7.70
N ILE A 137 -14.21 -0.58 6.52
CA ILE A 137 -13.19 -1.57 6.22
C ILE A 137 -12.01 -1.44 7.20
N TYR A 138 -11.43 -0.26 7.34
CA TYR A 138 -10.29 -0.05 8.22
C TYR A 138 -10.61 -0.43 9.68
N VAL A 139 -11.76 0.03 10.18
CA VAL A 139 -12.24 -0.31 11.52
C VAL A 139 -12.40 -1.82 11.68
N ASN A 140 -13.02 -2.52 10.73
CA ASN A 140 -13.18 -3.97 10.83
C ASN A 140 -11.83 -4.72 10.76
N PHE A 141 -10.88 -4.27 9.94
CA PHE A 141 -9.53 -4.85 9.90
C PHE A 141 -8.78 -4.72 11.22
N VAL A 142 -9.03 -3.65 11.95
CA VAL A 142 -8.50 -3.46 13.30
C VAL A 142 -9.31 -4.29 14.32
N SER A 143 -10.65 -4.29 14.25
CA SER A 143 -11.52 -4.80 15.31
C SER A 143 -11.98 -6.25 15.19
N HIS A 144 -11.88 -6.90 14.02
CA HIS A 144 -12.37 -8.28 13.78
C HIS A 144 -11.71 -9.35 14.66
N HIS A 145 -10.65 -9.02 15.39
CA HIS A 145 -10.09 -9.94 16.38
C HIS A 145 -10.95 -10.03 17.66
N TRP A 146 -11.69 -8.95 17.96
CA TRP A 146 -12.59 -8.87 19.12
C TRP A 146 -14.07 -8.84 18.73
N TRP A 147 -14.37 -8.83 17.43
CA TRP A 147 -15.72 -8.76 16.88
C TRP A 147 -15.86 -9.63 15.65
N VAL A 148 -17.02 -9.60 15.00
CA VAL A 148 -17.30 -10.33 13.77
C VAL A 148 -16.42 -9.83 12.62
N ASP A 149 -15.84 -10.77 11.87
CA ASP A 149 -15.17 -10.52 10.60
C ASP A 149 -16.21 -10.22 9.51
N LEU A 150 -16.25 -8.96 9.06
CA LEU A 150 -17.23 -8.47 8.09
C LEU A 150 -16.64 -8.32 6.68
N ARG A 151 -15.47 -8.90 6.40
CA ARG A 151 -14.78 -8.73 5.12
C ARG A 151 -15.64 -9.13 3.92
N VAL A 152 -16.40 -10.23 4.01
CA VAL A 152 -17.28 -10.67 2.92
C VAL A 152 -18.44 -9.69 2.68
N PRO A 153 -19.27 -9.33 3.69
CA PRO A 153 -20.28 -8.28 3.52
C PRO A 153 -19.71 -6.95 2.99
N LEU A 154 -18.55 -6.53 3.51
CA LEU A 154 -17.89 -5.30 3.07
C LEU A 154 -17.41 -5.38 1.61
N ALA A 155 -16.96 -6.55 1.15
CA ALA A 155 -16.60 -6.77 -0.25
C ALA A 155 -17.81 -6.69 -1.17
N VAL A 156 -18.96 -7.27 -0.78
CA VAL A 156 -20.21 -7.12 -1.54
C VAL A 156 -20.62 -5.64 -1.60
N LEU A 157 -20.58 -4.95 -0.45
CA LEU A 157 -20.90 -3.54 -0.37
C LEU A 157 -19.96 -2.67 -1.22
N LEU A 158 -18.67 -3.03 -1.31
CA LEU A 158 -17.70 -2.37 -2.20
C LEU A 158 -18.14 -2.45 -3.66
N VAL A 159 -18.54 -3.63 -4.13
CA VAL A 159 -19.03 -3.82 -5.51
C VAL A 159 -20.29 -2.96 -5.74
N VAL A 160 -21.23 -2.96 -4.80
CA VAL A 160 -22.48 -2.19 -4.91
C VAL A 160 -22.21 -0.68 -4.93
N VAL A 161 -21.39 -0.18 -4.00
CA VAL A 161 -21.13 1.26 -3.86
C VAL A 161 -20.32 1.79 -5.05
N THR A 162 -19.40 0.99 -5.58
CA THR A 162 -18.56 1.34 -6.73
C THR A 162 -19.20 0.96 -8.07
N TRP A 163 -20.42 0.44 -8.07
CA TRP A 163 -21.14 0.10 -9.29
C TRP A 163 -21.31 1.34 -10.18
N GLY A 164 -20.99 1.21 -11.47
CA GLY A 164 -20.98 2.32 -12.42
C GLY A 164 -19.79 3.29 -12.28
N THR A 165 -19.03 3.23 -11.18
CA THR A 165 -17.79 4.00 -11.04
C THR A 165 -16.70 3.38 -11.90
N SER A 166 -15.92 4.22 -12.59
CA SER A 166 -14.79 3.74 -13.38
C SER A 166 -13.57 4.63 -13.24
N VAL A 167 -12.41 4.01 -13.29
CA VAL A 167 -11.11 4.66 -13.43
C VAL A 167 -10.81 4.78 -14.91
N LEU A 168 -10.60 6.00 -15.38
CA LEU A 168 -10.04 6.27 -16.70
C LEU A 168 -8.54 6.49 -16.56
N PHE A 169 -7.78 5.94 -17.50
CA PHE A 169 -6.32 6.03 -17.51
C PHE A 169 -5.81 6.14 -18.94
N THR A 170 -4.66 6.78 -19.13
CA THR A 170 -4.09 7.05 -20.45
C THR A 170 -2.82 6.24 -20.65
N VAL A 171 -2.74 5.49 -21.75
CA VAL A 171 -1.56 4.70 -22.12
C VAL A 171 -1.22 4.98 -23.57
N GLY A 172 -0.02 5.53 -23.82
CA GLY A 172 0.45 5.81 -25.17
C GLY A 172 -0.48 6.72 -25.98
N GLY A 173 -1.10 7.71 -25.33
CA GLY A 173 -2.04 8.66 -25.95
C GLY A 173 -3.50 8.20 -26.01
N HIS A 174 -3.80 6.92 -25.72
CA HIS A 174 -5.16 6.40 -25.74
C HIS A 174 -5.75 6.36 -24.34
N ARG A 175 -7.02 6.75 -24.21
CA ARG A 175 -7.76 6.72 -22.95
C ARG A 175 -8.52 5.41 -22.82
N HIS A 176 -8.29 4.72 -21.72
CA HIS A 176 -8.90 3.44 -21.36
C HIS A 176 -9.80 3.60 -20.14
N ARG A 177 -10.70 2.64 -19.93
CA ARG A 177 -11.67 2.63 -18.84
C ARG A 177 -11.65 1.27 -18.16
N LEU A 178 -11.59 1.25 -16.84
CA LEU A 178 -11.72 0.07 -16.01
C LEU A 178 -12.71 0.34 -14.87
N PRO A 179 -13.73 -0.51 -14.64
CA PRO A 179 -14.59 -0.35 -13.47
C PRO A 179 -13.76 -0.40 -12.17
N LEU A 180 -14.15 0.39 -11.17
CA LEU A 180 -13.32 0.60 -9.97
C LEU A 180 -13.12 -0.68 -9.14
N ALA A 181 -14.17 -1.49 -8.93
CA ALA A 181 -14.05 -2.74 -8.18
C ALA A 181 -13.03 -3.73 -8.80
N PRO A 182 -13.07 -4.05 -10.10
CA PRO A 182 -12.02 -4.82 -10.78
C PRO A 182 -10.62 -4.21 -10.64
N ALA A 183 -10.48 -2.88 -10.72
CA ALA A 183 -9.19 -2.22 -10.52
C ALA A 183 -8.63 -2.50 -9.13
N LEU A 184 -9.44 -2.31 -8.08
CA LEU A 184 -9.06 -2.57 -6.68
C LEU A 184 -8.73 -4.05 -6.44
N LEU A 185 -9.49 -4.97 -7.05
CA LEU A 185 -9.21 -6.41 -6.96
C LEU A 185 -7.87 -6.77 -7.61
N LEU A 186 -7.59 -6.23 -8.80
CA LEU A 186 -6.31 -6.45 -9.48
C LEU A 186 -5.14 -5.87 -8.69
N THR A 187 -5.27 -4.66 -8.15
CA THR A 187 -4.26 -4.09 -7.26
C THR A 187 -4.07 -4.96 -6.01
N GLY A 188 -5.16 -5.47 -5.42
CA GLY A 188 -5.11 -6.40 -4.30
C GLY A 188 -4.38 -7.71 -4.61
N PHE A 189 -4.56 -8.24 -5.82
CA PHE A 189 -3.81 -9.40 -6.30
C PHE A 189 -2.30 -9.12 -6.38
N PHE A 190 -1.89 -8.00 -6.96
CA PHE A 190 -0.46 -7.64 -7.03
C PHE A 190 0.14 -7.32 -5.66
N LEU A 191 -0.64 -6.76 -4.72
CA LEU A 191 -0.23 -6.62 -3.33
C LEU A 191 -0.03 -7.97 -2.64
N TRP A 192 -0.88 -8.95 -2.91
CA TRP A 192 -0.67 -10.33 -2.43
C TRP A 192 0.61 -10.96 -3.01
N VAL A 193 0.92 -10.71 -4.29
CA VAL A 193 2.22 -11.14 -4.88
C VAL A 193 3.38 -10.46 -4.16
N ALA A 194 3.30 -9.14 -3.95
CA ALA A 194 4.33 -8.38 -3.23
C ALA A 194 4.52 -8.87 -1.79
N GLU A 195 3.42 -9.20 -1.09
CA GLU A 195 3.46 -9.79 0.25
C GLU A 195 4.18 -11.14 0.28
N ASN A 196 3.98 -11.99 -0.73
CA ASN A 196 4.72 -13.26 -0.83
C ASN A 196 6.22 -13.04 -1.04
N VAL A 197 6.60 -12.09 -1.90
CA VAL A 197 8.00 -11.72 -2.08
C VAL A 197 8.59 -11.13 -0.81
N ALA A 198 7.83 -10.30 -0.08
CA ALA A 198 8.32 -9.63 1.13
C ALA A 198 8.55 -10.63 2.26
N THR A 199 7.61 -11.55 2.48
CA THR A 199 7.75 -12.62 3.46
C THR A 199 8.86 -13.60 3.08
N TYR A 200 9.06 -13.86 1.79
CA TYR A 200 10.17 -14.70 1.30
C TYR A 200 11.53 -14.08 1.63
N LEU A 201 11.64 -12.76 1.46
CA LEU A 201 12.84 -12.01 1.79
C LEU A 201 12.96 -11.69 3.29
N GLY A 202 12.04 -12.15 4.14
CA GLY A 202 12.11 -11.95 5.60
C GLY A 202 11.75 -10.54 6.07
N ALA A 203 10.92 -9.79 5.34
CA ALA A 203 10.42 -8.49 5.82
C ALA A 203 9.64 -8.62 7.12
N TRP A 204 8.77 -9.64 7.20
CA TRP A 204 8.05 -10.08 8.39
C TRP A 204 7.70 -11.56 8.21
N GLU A 205 7.17 -12.17 9.25
CA GLU A 205 6.89 -13.60 9.29
C GLU A 205 5.48 -13.89 9.82
N TYR A 206 4.73 -14.72 9.11
CA TYR A 206 3.47 -15.25 9.61
C TYR A 206 3.67 -16.44 10.56
N PRO A 207 2.75 -16.71 11.50
CA PRO A 207 2.88 -17.85 12.43
C PRO A 207 3.09 -19.22 11.75
N HIS A 208 2.52 -19.42 10.56
CA HIS A 208 2.64 -20.66 9.78
C HIS A 208 3.92 -20.75 8.92
N GLN A 209 4.77 -19.71 8.93
CA GLN A 209 6.04 -19.65 8.22
C GLN A 209 7.26 -19.88 9.12
N ARG A 210 7.05 -20.11 10.43
CA ARG A 210 8.10 -20.31 11.46
C ARG A 210 9.10 -21.42 11.13
N ASP A 211 8.60 -22.49 10.52
CA ASP A 211 9.42 -23.66 10.17
C ASP A 211 9.86 -23.63 8.68
N GLY A 212 9.71 -22.49 8.01
CA GLY A 212 10.07 -22.30 6.62
C GLY A 212 9.02 -21.54 5.81
N TRP A 213 9.47 -20.85 4.77
CA TRP A 213 8.60 -20.02 3.94
C TRP A 213 7.53 -20.87 3.24
N ARG A 214 6.29 -20.39 3.33
CA ARG A 214 5.11 -20.94 2.66
C ARG A 214 4.32 -19.81 2.01
N LEU A 215 3.66 -20.13 0.91
CA LEU A 215 2.80 -19.19 0.21
C LEU A 215 1.71 -18.66 1.14
N VAL A 216 1.55 -17.33 1.18
CA VAL A 216 0.51 -16.67 1.96
C VAL A 216 -0.86 -17.04 1.37
N HIS A 217 -1.81 -17.41 2.24
CA HIS A 217 -3.14 -17.89 1.84
C HIS A 217 -3.85 -16.96 0.84
N THR A 218 -4.42 -17.51 -0.23
CA THR A 218 -5.06 -16.74 -1.33
C THR A 218 -6.24 -15.89 -0.89
N GLY A 219 -6.90 -16.25 0.22
CA GLY A 219 -7.92 -15.41 0.87
C GLY A 219 -7.42 -14.00 1.25
N LYS A 220 -6.10 -13.78 1.31
CA LYS A 220 -5.51 -12.45 1.49
C LYS A 220 -5.66 -11.53 0.28
N ILE A 221 -5.91 -12.06 -0.93
CA ILE A 221 -6.21 -11.24 -2.12
C ILE A 221 -7.44 -10.37 -1.87
N GLY A 222 -8.53 -10.96 -1.36
CA GLY A 222 -9.74 -10.22 -1.00
C GLY A 222 -9.49 -9.22 0.13
N ALA A 223 -8.63 -9.58 1.08
CA ALA A 223 -8.25 -8.67 2.17
C ALA A 223 -7.48 -7.45 1.65
N TRP A 224 -6.53 -7.64 0.72
CA TRP A 224 -5.80 -6.56 0.08
C TRP A 224 -6.69 -5.69 -0.81
N ALA A 225 -7.64 -6.28 -1.54
CA ALA A 225 -8.61 -5.53 -2.35
C ALA A 225 -9.47 -4.58 -1.47
N LEU A 226 -9.81 -5.00 -0.26
CA LEU A 226 -10.48 -4.14 0.72
C LEU A 226 -9.53 -3.06 1.26
N LEU A 227 -8.32 -3.43 1.72
CA LEU A 227 -7.37 -2.48 2.30
C LEU A 227 -6.91 -1.41 1.30
N VAL A 228 -6.68 -1.77 0.04
CA VAL A 228 -6.28 -0.80 -0.99
C VAL A 228 -7.38 0.23 -1.29
N THR A 229 -8.64 -0.08 -0.98
CA THR A 229 -9.74 0.90 -1.01
C THR A 229 -9.46 2.06 -0.04
N VAL A 230 -8.91 1.79 1.14
CA VAL A 230 -8.53 2.82 2.12
C VAL A 230 -7.46 3.73 1.54
N SER A 231 -6.39 3.15 0.99
CA SER A 231 -5.31 3.87 0.33
C SER A 231 -5.82 4.74 -0.83
N PHE A 232 -6.67 4.16 -1.68
CA PHE A 232 -7.28 4.84 -2.81
C PHE A 232 -8.12 6.04 -2.37
N VAL A 233 -8.96 5.89 -1.35
CA VAL A 233 -9.81 6.98 -0.83
C VAL A 233 -8.97 8.11 -0.24
N ILE A 234 -7.91 7.81 0.50
CA ILE A 234 -7.01 8.83 1.07
C ILE A 234 -6.44 9.69 -0.06
N VAL A 235 -5.88 9.07 -1.10
CA VAL A 235 -5.27 9.79 -2.22
C VAL A 235 -6.33 10.51 -3.08
N ALA A 236 -7.47 9.88 -3.35
CA ALA A 236 -8.57 10.49 -4.10
C ALA A 236 -9.10 11.75 -3.39
N SER A 237 -9.28 11.69 -2.07
CA SER A 237 -9.74 12.81 -1.26
C SER A 237 -8.72 13.94 -1.21
N TRP A 238 -7.44 13.61 -1.08
CA TRP A 238 -6.34 14.58 -1.13
C TRP A 238 -6.25 15.27 -2.50
N ARG A 239 -6.32 14.53 -3.62
CA ARG A 239 -6.35 15.10 -4.98
C ARG A 239 -7.53 16.05 -5.17
N ALA A 240 -8.73 15.65 -4.76
CA ALA A 240 -9.93 16.50 -4.86
C ALA A 240 -9.86 17.76 -3.98
N ALA A 241 -9.22 17.68 -2.80
CA ALA A 241 -8.96 18.85 -1.97
C ALA A 241 -7.95 19.80 -2.63
N ARG A 242 -6.91 19.27 -3.29
CA ARG A 242 -5.93 20.07 -4.00
C ARG A 242 -6.52 20.80 -5.21
N GLU A 243 -7.31 20.10 -6.02
CA GLU A 243 -7.97 20.71 -7.19
C GLU A 243 -8.86 21.89 -6.77
N ARG A 244 -9.64 21.75 -5.70
CA ARG A 244 -10.46 22.84 -5.15
C ARG A 244 -9.65 24.05 -4.69
N ARG A 245 -8.46 23.84 -4.11
CA ARG A 245 -7.56 24.94 -3.71
C ARG A 245 -6.98 25.68 -4.91
N VAL A 246 -6.70 24.97 -6.01
CA VAL A 246 -6.15 25.57 -7.23
C VAL A 246 -7.22 26.33 -8.02
N THR A 247 -8.47 25.86 -8.03
CA THR A 247 -9.57 26.52 -8.76
C THR A 247 -10.28 27.61 -7.96
N GLY A 248 -10.10 27.63 -6.64
CA GLY A 248 -10.79 28.53 -5.71
C GLY A 248 -9.92 29.65 -5.14
N GLY A 249 -8.69 29.83 -5.64
CA GLY A 249 -7.81 30.97 -5.36
C GLY A 249 -7.54 31.73 -6.64
#